data_AF-A0A2P6MA67-F1
#
_entry.id   AF-A0A2P6MA67-F1
#
_cell.length_a   1.000
_cell.length_b   1.000
_cell.length_c   1.000
_cell.angle_alpha   90.00
_cell.angle_beta   90.00
_cell.angle_gamma   90.00
#
_symmetry.space_group_name_H-M   'P 1'
#
loop_
_entity.id
_entity.type
_entity.pdbx_description
1 polymer ?
#
loop_
_entity_poly.entity_id
_entity_poly.type
_entity_poly.pdbx_seq_one_letter_code
_entity_poly.pdbx_strand_id
1 'polypeptide(L)'
;MYAKVQRLRLREGLSISEIARRTSLSRNTIKTWLREPAPRTQMAYQRPPGPKVLAGFTAWLDQAVKTDENRSRKERRTARRLFEQLQEQGFKGHYCRVTEYLRAQRAAVGAVTARSAYVPLQFGWGEAFQFDWSEEGLVIGGIWRKVMVAHMKLCASRAFWLVAGNDSYRFRHSSRTAKTKIRAPEQARVQQAKEDAEPATETGG
;
A
#
# COMPACT_ATOMS: atom_id res chain seq x y z
N MET A 1 16.03 30.74 -12.03
CA MET A 1 16.66 31.45 -13.17
C MET A 1 15.69 32.35 -13.94
N TYR A 2 14.52 31.86 -14.37
CA TYR A 2 13.51 32.64 -15.11
C TYR A 2 13.14 34.00 -14.47
N ALA A 3 12.77 34.01 -13.18
CA ALA A 3 12.42 35.23 -12.46
C ALA A 3 13.56 36.27 -12.39
N LYS A 4 14.81 35.82 -12.38
CA LYS A 4 16.00 36.71 -12.40
C LYS A 4 16.10 37.46 -13.72
N VAL A 5 15.88 36.78 -14.85
CA VAL A 5 15.88 37.41 -16.19
C VAL A 5 14.78 38.45 -16.30
N GLN A 6 13.56 38.14 -15.81
CA GLN A 6 12.48 39.12 -15.81
C GLN A 6 12.76 40.34 -14.93
N ARG A 7 13.33 40.14 -13.73
CA ARG A 7 13.73 41.25 -12.84
C ARG A 7 14.76 42.17 -13.50
N LEU A 8 15.81 41.58 -14.08
CA LEU A 8 16.88 42.32 -14.75
C LEU A 8 16.37 43.16 -15.93
N ARG A 9 15.32 42.70 -16.62
CA ARG A 9 14.74 43.43 -17.75
C ARG A 9 13.67 44.45 -17.34
N LEU A 10 12.73 44.05 -16.48
CA LEU A 10 11.53 44.85 -16.17
C LEU A 10 11.72 45.82 -15.00
N ARG A 11 12.60 45.50 -14.04
CA ARG A 11 12.92 46.39 -12.91
C ARG A 11 14.22 47.15 -13.10
N GLU A 12 15.26 46.46 -13.58
CA GLU A 12 16.61 47.03 -13.69
C GLU A 12 16.93 47.61 -15.09
N GLY A 13 16.03 47.45 -16.08
CA GLY A 13 16.14 48.07 -17.40
C GLY A 13 17.30 47.58 -18.29
N LEU A 14 17.96 46.48 -17.93
CA LEU A 14 19.18 46.03 -18.60
C LEU A 14 18.90 45.54 -20.04
N SER A 15 19.92 45.68 -20.90
CA SER A 15 19.88 45.17 -22.28
C SER A 15 19.99 43.63 -22.31
N ILE A 16 19.44 43.01 -23.35
CA ILE A 16 19.48 41.54 -23.53
C ILE A 16 20.93 41.03 -23.54
N SER A 17 21.86 41.78 -24.14
CA SER A 17 23.28 41.44 -24.17
C SER A 17 23.93 41.45 -22.79
N GLU A 18 23.55 42.42 -21.96
CA GLU A 18 24.07 42.53 -20.59
C GLU A 18 23.50 41.43 -19.68
N ILE A 19 22.21 41.12 -19.85
CA ILE A 19 21.56 39.99 -19.17
C ILE A 19 22.25 38.67 -19.55
N ALA A 20 22.59 38.47 -20.83
CA ALA A 20 23.28 37.29 -21.30
C ALA A 20 24.67 37.13 -20.65
N ARG A 21 25.45 38.22 -20.53
CA ARG A 21 26.75 38.19 -19.83
C ARG A 21 26.60 37.83 -18.35
N ARG A 22 25.60 38.39 -17.66
CA ARG A 22 25.40 38.19 -16.21
C ARG A 22 24.77 36.85 -15.83
N THR A 23 24.07 36.21 -16.75
CA THR A 23 23.32 34.97 -16.49
C THR A 23 23.87 33.75 -17.24
N SER A 24 24.84 33.95 -18.13
CA SER A 24 25.40 32.93 -19.02
C SER A 24 24.35 32.21 -19.88
N LEU A 25 23.18 32.83 -20.08
CA LEU A 25 22.10 32.31 -20.90
C LEU A 25 22.24 32.82 -22.34
N SER A 26 21.82 32.00 -23.31
CA SER A 26 21.79 32.44 -24.69
C SER A 26 20.80 33.60 -24.88
N ARG A 27 21.13 34.53 -25.77
CA ARG A 27 20.23 35.66 -26.09
C ARG A 27 18.87 35.15 -26.62
N ASN A 28 18.84 34.01 -27.30
CA ASN A 28 17.61 33.38 -27.80
C ASN A 28 16.72 32.91 -26.65
N THR A 29 17.29 32.23 -25.65
CA THR A 29 16.57 31.81 -24.43
C THR A 29 16.00 33.01 -23.68
N ILE A 30 16.78 34.08 -23.52
CA ILE A 30 16.32 35.32 -22.86
C ILE A 30 15.16 35.96 -23.63
N LYS A 31 15.27 36.09 -24.96
CA LYS A 31 14.19 36.61 -25.81
C LYS A 31 12.91 35.80 -25.67
N THR A 32 13.01 34.46 -25.70
CA THR A 32 11.87 33.57 -25.51
C THR A 32 11.21 33.79 -24.14
N TRP A 33 12.00 33.85 -23.07
CA TRP A 33 11.48 34.03 -21.71
C TRP A 33 10.86 35.41 -21.47
N LEU A 34 11.31 36.44 -22.17
CA LEU A 34 10.70 37.78 -22.09
C LEU A 34 9.41 37.90 -22.91
N ARG A 35 9.17 36.99 -23.87
CA ARG A 35 7.96 36.97 -24.71
C ARG A 35 6.80 36.21 -24.04
N GLU A 36 7.09 35.33 -23.09
CA GLU A 36 6.06 34.56 -22.39
C GLU A 36 5.31 35.44 -21.37
N PRO A 37 3.97 35.57 -21.46
CA PRO A 37 3.19 36.54 -20.70
C PRO A 37 2.99 36.20 -19.21
N ALA A 38 3.34 34.99 -18.77
CA ALA A 38 3.15 34.54 -17.40
C ALA A 38 4.49 34.23 -16.71
N PRO A 39 4.66 34.57 -15.42
CA PRO A 39 5.83 34.17 -14.67
C PRO A 39 5.83 32.64 -14.48
N ARG A 40 6.66 31.91 -15.23
CA ARG A 40 6.92 30.50 -14.94
C ARG A 40 7.70 30.41 -13.62
N THR A 41 7.04 29.93 -12.58
CA THR A 41 7.66 29.71 -11.26
C THR A 41 8.76 28.63 -11.35
N GLN A 42 8.63 27.64 -12.23
CA GLN A 42 9.63 26.60 -12.48
C GLN A 42 9.71 26.19 -13.95
N MET A 43 10.94 25.91 -14.41
CA MET A 43 11.18 25.25 -15.69
C MET A 43 10.99 23.75 -15.50
N ALA A 44 9.77 23.25 -15.72
CA ALA A 44 9.53 21.82 -15.79
C ALA A 44 9.91 21.32 -17.19
N TYR A 45 10.84 20.37 -17.26
CA TYR A 45 11.07 19.63 -18.49
C TYR A 45 9.82 18.82 -18.81
N GLN A 46 9.08 19.24 -19.85
CA GLN A 46 7.92 18.52 -20.35
C GLN A 46 8.31 17.80 -21.63
N ARG A 47 8.52 16.49 -21.53
CA ARG A 47 8.54 15.62 -22.70
C ARG A 47 7.25 14.80 -22.67
N PRO A 48 6.43 14.81 -23.74
CA PRO A 48 5.36 13.84 -23.82
C PRO A 48 6.00 12.44 -23.76
N PRO A 49 5.53 11.55 -22.88
CA PRO A 49 6.08 10.21 -22.80
C PRO A 49 5.90 9.56 -24.18
N GLY A 50 7.02 9.19 -24.82
CA GLY A 50 6.98 8.48 -26.09
C GLY A 50 6.33 7.10 -25.94
N PRO A 51 5.90 6.48 -27.05
CA PRO A 51 5.31 5.15 -27.02
C PRO A 51 6.30 4.17 -26.39
N LYS A 52 5.89 3.55 -25.27
CA LYS A 52 6.70 2.52 -24.61
C LYS A 52 6.57 1.25 -25.44
N VAL A 53 7.70 0.63 -25.81
CA VAL A 53 7.73 -0.66 -26.54
C VAL A 53 6.87 -1.74 -25.86
N LEU A 54 6.72 -1.67 -24.54
CA LEU A 54 5.92 -2.59 -23.76
C LEU A 54 4.40 -2.41 -23.92
N ALA A 55 3.92 -1.26 -24.43
CA ALA A 55 2.51 -0.92 -24.50
C ALA A 55 1.67 -1.94 -25.29
N GLY A 56 2.22 -2.57 -26.32
CA GLY A 56 1.53 -3.62 -27.08
C GLY A 56 1.36 -4.95 -26.33
N PHE A 57 2.09 -5.14 -25.24
CA PHE A 57 2.15 -6.40 -24.49
C PHE A 57 1.59 -6.31 -23.06
N THR A 58 1.14 -5.12 -22.63
CA THR A 58 0.64 -4.90 -21.26
C THR A 58 -0.60 -5.74 -20.97
N ALA A 59 -1.52 -5.87 -21.93
CA ALA A 59 -2.74 -6.66 -21.76
C ALA A 59 -2.43 -8.15 -21.49
N TRP A 60 -1.48 -8.71 -22.23
CA TRP A 60 -1.02 -10.08 -22.00
C TRP A 60 -0.34 -10.22 -20.63
N LEU A 61 0.53 -9.27 -20.27
CA LEU A 61 1.19 -9.25 -18.96
C LEU A 61 0.19 -9.22 -17.81
N ASP A 62 -0.85 -8.38 -17.90
CA ASP A 62 -1.88 -8.27 -16.88
C ASP A 62 -2.64 -9.59 -16.70
N GLN A 63 -2.99 -10.25 -17.80
CA GLN A 63 -3.64 -11.57 -17.76
C GLN A 63 -2.70 -12.64 -17.18
N ALA A 64 -1.42 -12.62 -17.56
CA ALA A 64 -0.43 -13.57 -17.08
C ALA A 64 -0.23 -13.45 -15.56
N VAL A 65 -0.13 -12.23 -15.04
CA VAL A 65 0.01 -11.95 -13.60
C VAL A 65 -1.24 -12.38 -12.84
N LYS A 66 -2.45 -12.04 -13.32
CA LYS A 66 -3.71 -12.49 -12.70
C LYS A 66 -3.81 -14.02 -12.63
N THR A 67 -3.37 -14.70 -13.69
CA THR A 67 -3.34 -16.17 -13.71
C THR A 67 -2.37 -16.73 -12.67
N ASP A 68 -1.22 -16.07 -12.49
CA ASP A 68 -0.22 -16.47 -11.49
C ASP A 68 -0.67 -16.21 -10.06
N GLU A 69 -1.51 -15.21 -9.80
CA GLU A 69 -2.06 -14.93 -8.46
C GLU A 69 -2.91 -16.10 -7.95
N ASN A 70 -3.66 -16.75 -8.85
CA ASN A 70 -4.50 -17.92 -8.54
C ASN A 70 -3.69 -19.21 -8.30
N ARG A 71 -2.39 -19.23 -8.62
CA ARG A 71 -1.52 -20.40 -8.42
C ARG A 71 -0.89 -20.41 -7.03
N SER A 72 -0.49 -21.60 -6.58
CA SER A 72 0.28 -21.74 -5.35
C SER A 72 1.61 -20.99 -5.47
N ARG A 73 2.18 -20.54 -4.35
CA ARG A 73 3.41 -19.71 -4.34
C ARG A 73 4.58 -20.34 -5.11
N LYS A 74 4.67 -21.67 -5.14
CA LYS A 74 5.74 -22.42 -5.84
C LYS A 74 5.55 -22.45 -7.36
N GLU A 75 4.32 -22.30 -7.85
CA GLU A 75 3.95 -22.41 -9.26
C GLU A 75 3.80 -21.05 -9.96
N ARG A 76 3.93 -19.95 -9.20
CA ARG A 76 3.88 -18.60 -9.78
C ARG A 76 5.12 -18.36 -10.63
N ARG A 77 4.93 -17.92 -11.87
CA ARG A 77 6.04 -17.55 -12.75
C ARG A 77 6.81 -16.36 -12.17
N THR A 78 8.12 -16.37 -12.36
CA THR A 78 8.98 -15.24 -12.01
C THR A 78 8.90 -14.17 -13.10
N ALA A 79 9.29 -12.94 -12.78
CA ALA A 79 9.39 -11.85 -13.77
C ALA A 79 10.30 -12.23 -14.97
N ARG A 80 11.32 -13.06 -14.72
CA ARG A 80 12.21 -13.57 -15.77
C ARG A 80 11.49 -14.53 -16.72
N ARG A 81 10.67 -15.44 -16.20
CA ARG A 81 9.84 -16.33 -17.03
C ARG A 81 8.80 -15.57 -17.85
N LEU A 82 8.17 -14.54 -17.27
CA LEU A 82 7.26 -13.67 -18.00
C LEU A 82 7.97 -12.90 -19.13
N PHE A 83 9.22 -12.47 -18.91
CA PHE A 83 10.03 -11.83 -19.93
C PHE A 83 10.43 -12.78 -21.06
N GLU A 84 10.84 -14.01 -20.77
CA GLU A 84 11.14 -15.03 -21.79
C GLU A 84 9.92 -15.29 -22.70
N GLN A 85 8.73 -15.44 -22.11
CA GLN A 85 7.47 -15.61 -22.85
C GLN A 85 7.10 -14.39 -23.69
N LEU A 86 7.42 -13.19 -23.23
CA LEU A 86 7.27 -11.97 -24.02
C LEU A 86 8.20 -11.97 -25.23
N GLN A 87 9.44 -12.41 -25.07
CA GLN A 87 10.39 -12.49 -26.17
C GLN A 87 9.91 -13.47 -27.25
N GLU A 88 9.32 -14.60 -26.85
CA GLU A 88 8.68 -15.56 -27.77
C GLU A 88 7.53 -14.94 -28.57
N GLN A 89 6.80 -13.99 -27.97
CA GLN A 89 5.72 -13.24 -28.64
C GLN A 89 6.23 -12.06 -29.48
N GLY A 90 7.55 -11.88 -29.61
CA GLY A 90 8.17 -10.82 -30.42
C GLY A 90 8.49 -9.53 -29.66
N PHE A 91 8.50 -9.54 -28.32
CA PHE A 91 8.95 -8.40 -27.54
C PHE A 91 10.46 -8.17 -27.70
N LYS A 92 10.84 -7.03 -28.27
CA LYS A 92 12.25 -6.62 -28.48
C LYS A 92 12.80 -5.68 -27.40
N GLY A 93 12.05 -5.44 -26.33
CA GLY A 93 12.46 -4.55 -25.25
C GLY A 93 13.35 -5.23 -24.20
N HIS A 94 13.85 -4.44 -23.26
CA HIS A 94 14.69 -4.95 -22.17
C HIS A 94 13.87 -5.48 -20.99
N TYR A 95 14.43 -6.48 -20.30
CA TYR A 95 13.90 -7.02 -19.04
C TYR A 95 13.53 -5.92 -18.03
N CYS A 96 14.34 -4.87 -17.92
CA CYS A 96 14.08 -3.73 -17.05
C CYS A 96 12.67 -3.13 -17.25
N ARG A 97 12.20 -3.01 -18.49
CA ARG A 97 10.86 -2.47 -18.79
C ARG A 97 9.74 -3.34 -18.23
N VAL A 98 9.89 -4.66 -18.32
CA VAL A 98 8.95 -5.61 -17.73
C VAL A 98 8.96 -5.50 -16.21
N THR A 99 10.14 -5.42 -15.60
CA THR A 99 10.24 -5.28 -14.13
C THR A 99 9.72 -3.94 -13.62
N GLU A 100 9.96 -2.85 -14.34
CA GLU A 100 9.40 -1.52 -14.04
C GLU A 100 7.87 -1.58 -14.05
N TYR A 101 7.29 -2.21 -15.08
CA TYR A 101 5.86 -2.40 -15.21
C TYR A 101 5.28 -3.23 -14.07
N LEU A 102 5.85 -4.40 -13.80
CA LEU A 102 5.39 -5.28 -12.72
C LEU A 102 5.51 -4.62 -11.34
N ARG A 103 6.56 -3.83 -11.10
CA ARG A 103 6.71 -3.04 -9.86
C ARG A 103 5.63 -1.97 -9.74
N ALA A 104 5.38 -1.22 -10.81
CA ALA A 104 4.32 -0.20 -10.84
C ALA A 104 2.93 -0.82 -10.61
N GLN A 105 2.64 -1.96 -11.24
CA GLN A 105 1.40 -2.69 -11.06
C GLN A 105 1.24 -3.17 -9.60
N ARG A 106 2.28 -3.78 -9.01
CA ARG A 106 2.27 -4.20 -7.60
C ARG A 106 2.11 -3.03 -6.65
N ALA A 107 2.72 -1.89 -6.95
CA ALA A 107 2.54 -0.68 -6.14
C ALA A 107 1.10 -0.15 -6.24
N ALA A 108 0.49 -0.20 -7.42
CA ALA A 108 -0.91 0.19 -7.60
C ALA A 108 -1.88 -0.76 -6.88
N VAL A 109 -1.71 -2.08 -7.02
CA VAL A 109 -2.49 -3.08 -6.28
C VAL A 109 -2.22 -2.97 -4.78
N GLY A 110 -0.95 -2.85 -4.40
CA GLY A 110 -0.48 -2.67 -3.03
C GLY A 110 -1.05 -1.41 -2.37
N ALA A 111 -1.20 -0.32 -3.11
CA ALA A 111 -1.86 0.89 -2.63
C ALA A 111 -3.37 0.70 -2.46
N VAL A 112 -4.01 -0.14 -3.26
CA VAL A 112 -5.43 -0.51 -3.10
C VAL A 112 -5.61 -1.47 -1.91
N THR A 113 -4.73 -2.45 -1.71
CA THR A 113 -4.77 -3.35 -0.55
C THR A 113 -4.25 -2.72 0.73
N ALA A 114 -3.31 -1.78 0.70
CA ALA A 114 -2.93 -0.99 1.89
C ALA A 114 -4.02 0.03 2.25
N ARG A 115 -4.88 0.38 1.29
CA ARG A 115 -6.20 0.99 1.52
C ARG A 115 -7.27 0.00 1.95
N SER A 116 -6.98 -1.29 2.17
CA SER A 116 -7.86 -2.12 3.00
C SER A 116 -7.93 -1.42 4.34
N ALA A 117 -9.07 -0.76 4.57
CA ALA A 117 -9.21 0.33 5.50
C ALA A 117 -8.61 -0.03 6.86
N TYR A 118 -7.48 0.59 7.21
CA TYR A 118 -7.07 0.61 8.60
C TYR A 118 -8.07 1.51 9.32
N VAL A 119 -9.12 0.90 9.87
CA VAL A 119 -10.03 1.58 10.77
C VAL A 119 -9.33 1.57 12.13
N PRO A 120 -8.85 2.72 12.64
CA PRO A 120 -8.28 2.77 13.96
C PRO A 120 -9.38 2.42 14.97
N LEU A 121 -9.27 1.24 15.57
CA LEU A 121 -10.15 0.83 16.65
C LEU A 121 -9.80 1.66 17.89
N GLN A 122 -10.76 2.47 18.34
CA GLN A 122 -10.69 3.18 19.61
C GLN A 122 -11.58 2.44 20.61
N PHE A 123 -11.05 2.20 21.80
CA PHE A 123 -11.75 1.54 22.89
C PHE A 123 -11.67 2.42 24.13
N GLY A 124 -12.73 2.46 24.92
CA GLY A 124 -12.72 3.00 26.28
C GLY A 124 -11.87 2.16 27.23
N TRP A 125 -11.61 2.71 28.41
CA TRP A 125 -10.87 2.02 29.46
C TRP A 125 -11.62 0.77 29.93
N GLY A 126 -10.96 -0.40 29.86
CA GLY A 126 -11.55 -1.68 30.26
C GLY A 126 -12.56 -2.29 29.29
N GLU A 127 -12.86 -1.63 28.17
CA GLU A 127 -13.85 -2.10 27.19
C GLU A 127 -13.39 -3.36 26.43
N ALA A 128 -12.13 -3.38 26.03
CA ALA A 128 -11.58 -4.49 25.26
C ALA A 128 -10.14 -4.82 25.68
N PHE A 129 -9.81 -6.09 25.58
CA PHE A 129 -8.47 -6.61 25.76
C PHE A 129 -8.17 -7.67 24.70
N GLN A 130 -6.89 -7.80 24.36
CA GLN A 130 -6.35 -8.89 23.56
C GLN A 130 -5.82 -9.95 24.52
N PHE A 131 -6.13 -11.21 24.23
CA PHE A 131 -5.69 -12.35 25.01
C PHE A 131 -5.10 -13.42 24.11
N ASP A 132 -3.94 -13.95 24.49
CA ASP A 132 -3.22 -14.99 23.75
C ASP A 132 -2.44 -15.92 24.70
N TRP A 133 -1.99 -17.06 24.20
CA TRP A 133 -1.11 -17.98 24.90
C TRP A 133 0.19 -18.18 24.12
N SER A 134 1.31 -18.19 24.82
CA SER A 134 2.61 -18.53 24.24
C SER A 134 3.28 -19.65 25.03
N GLU A 135 4.19 -20.34 24.37
CA GLU A 135 5.05 -21.34 24.99
C GLU A 135 6.48 -20.81 24.97
N GLU A 136 7.04 -20.56 26.15
CA GLU A 136 8.32 -19.88 26.31
C GLU A 136 9.31 -20.76 27.07
N GLY A 137 10.58 -20.73 26.67
CA GLY A 137 11.67 -21.44 27.34
C GLY A 137 12.40 -20.53 28.33
N LEU A 138 12.36 -20.84 29.63
CA LEU A 138 12.97 -20.05 30.69
C LEU A 138 13.86 -20.91 31.59
N VAL A 139 14.97 -20.33 32.08
CA VAL A 139 15.80 -20.95 33.12
C VAL A 139 15.30 -20.46 34.48
N ILE A 140 14.73 -21.35 35.29
CA ILE A 140 14.20 -21.03 36.61
C ILE A 140 15.00 -21.82 37.65
N GLY A 141 15.67 -21.14 38.58
CA GLY A 141 16.52 -21.80 39.57
C GLY A 141 17.62 -22.69 38.96
N GLY A 142 18.21 -22.26 37.84
CA GLY A 142 19.28 -23.00 37.14
C GLY A 142 18.83 -24.15 36.24
N ILE A 143 17.52 -24.46 36.20
CA ILE A 143 16.98 -25.55 35.38
C ILE A 143 16.17 -24.96 34.22
N TRP A 144 16.48 -25.40 32.99
CA TRP A 144 15.71 -25.05 31.82
C TRP A 144 14.32 -25.67 31.88
N ARG A 145 13.28 -24.85 31.73
CA ARG A 145 11.88 -25.27 31.74
C ARG A 145 11.14 -24.60 30.59
N LYS A 146 10.18 -25.35 30.05
CA LYS A 146 9.18 -24.84 29.14
C LYS A 146 7.97 -24.41 29.95
N VAL A 147 7.49 -23.19 29.75
CA VAL A 147 6.34 -22.63 30.47
C VAL A 147 5.30 -22.15 29.48
N MET A 148 4.04 -22.33 29.87
CA MET A 148 2.91 -21.74 29.14
C MET A 148 2.61 -20.37 29.76
N VAL A 149 2.60 -19.33 28.94
CA VAL A 149 2.37 -17.96 29.39
C VAL A 149 1.05 -17.44 28.81
N ALA A 150 0.14 -17.06 29.71
CA ALA A 150 -1.08 -16.33 29.35
C ALA A 150 -0.75 -14.86 29.19
N HIS A 151 -1.05 -14.29 28.03
CA HIS A 151 -0.82 -12.89 27.71
C HIS A 151 -2.15 -12.16 27.68
N MET A 152 -2.30 -11.10 28.47
CA MET A 152 -3.43 -10.18 28.37
C MET A 152 -2.94 -8.76 28.16
N LYS A 153 -3.54 -8.02 27.22
CA LYS A 153 -3.22 -6.63 26.93
C LYS A 153 -4.47 -5.80 26.74
N LEU A 154 -4.62 -4.74 27.53
CA LEU A 154 -5.75 -3.81 27.39
C LEU A 154 -5.61 -2.97 26.11
N CYS A 155 -6.69 -2.86 25.33
CA CYS A 155 -6.64 -2.19 24.02
C CYS A 155 -6.44 -0.67 24.12
N ALA A 156 -7.07 -0.03 25.12
CA ALA A 156 -7.00 1.42 25.33
C ALA A 156 -5.65 1.86 25.93
N SER A 157 -5.26 1.24 27.06
CA SER A 157 -4.07 1.65 27.84
C SER A 157 -2.77 1.00 27.38
N ARG A 158 -2.87 -0.09 26.62
CA ARG A 158 -1.74 -0.98 26.28
C ARG A 158 -1.04 -1.63 27.48
N ALA A 159 -1.55 -1.43 28.69
CA ALA A 159 -1.11 -2.16 29.88
C ALA A 159 -1.30 -3.66 29.66
N PHE A 160 -0.40 -4.45 30.21
CA PHE A 160 -0.39 -5.90 30.00
C PHE A 160 -0.20 -6.64 31.32
N TRP A 161 -0.69 -7.87 31.33
CA TRP A 161 -0.60 -8.80 32.44
C TRP A 161 -0.17 -10.16 31.89
N LEU A 162 0.82 -10.77 32.53
CA LEU A 162 1.38 -12.06 32.15
C LEU A 162 1.25 -13.05 33.31
N VAL A 163 0.78 -14.25 33.03
CA VAL A 163 0.77 -15.36 34.00
C VAL A 163 1.49 -16.54 33.38
N ALA A 164 2.60 -16.95 33.99
CA ALA A 164 3.30 -18.18 33.63
C ALA A 164 2.81 -19.33 34.51
N GLY A 165 2.37 -20.42 33.90
CA GLY A 165 1.99 -21.66 34.57
C GLY A 165 2.95 -22.79 34.21
N ASN A 166 3.13 -23.73 35.14
CA ASN A 166 3.83 -24.97 34.84
C ASN A 166 2.90 -25.95 34.11
N ASP A 167 3.51 -26.73 33.22
CA ASP A 167 2.93 -27.66 32.25
C ASP A 167 2.09 -28.83 32.84
N SER A 168 1.82 -28.81 34.15
CA SER A 168 0.94 -29.80 34.81
C SER A 168 -0.55 -29.57 34.53
N TYR A 169 -0.93 -28.40 33.99
CA TYR A 169 -2.28 -28.20 33.43
C TYR A 169 -2.36 -28.73 32.00
N ARG A 170 -2.29 -30.07 31.85
CA ARG A 170 -2.77 -30.75 30.64
C ARG A 170 -4.29 -30.52 30.53
N PHE A 171 -4.68 -29.41 29.94
CA PHE A 171 -6.05 -29.21 29.47
C PHE A 171 -6.25 -30.14 28.27
N ARG A 172 -6.70 -31.37 28.55
CA ARG A 172 -7.04 -32.36 27.55
C ARG A 172 -8.17 -31.77 26.70
N HIS A 173 -7.87 -31.37 25.46
CA HIS A 173 -8.87 -30.91 24.51
C HIS A 173 -9.96 -31.99 24.34
N SER A 174 -11.14 -31.78 24.93
CA SER A 174 -12.38 -32.30 24.36
C SER A 174 -12.76 -31.38 23.22
N SER A 175 -12.16 -31.64 22.07
CA SER A 175 -12.57 -31.07 20.80
C SER A 175 -13.95 -31.63 20.43
N ARG A 176 -15.04 -31.00 20.87
CA ARG A 176 -16.33 -31.03 20.12
C ARG A 176 -17.44 -30.06 20.52
N THR A 177 -17.37 -29.29 21.62
CA THR A 177 -18.60 -28.59 22.09
C THR A 177 -18.46 -27.10 22.44
N ALA A 178 -17.39 -26.41 22.02
CA ALA A 178 -17.17 -25.00 22.37
C ALA A 178 -16.95 -24.04 21.17
N LYS A 179 -17.14 -24.50 19.92
CA LYS A 179 -17.18 -23.60 18.75
C LYS A 179 -18.59 -23.13 18.37
N THR A 180 -19.63 -23.64 19.02
CA THR A 180 -21.03 -23.38 18.63
C THR A 180 -21.70 -22.24 19.42
N LYS A 181 -21.15 -21.79 20.56
CA LYS A 181 -21.87 -20.87 21.46
C LYS A 181 -21.48 -19.39 21.45
N ILE A 182 -20.46 -18.97 20.69
CA ILE A 182 -20.09 -17.53 20.58
C ILE A 182 -20.57 -16.92 19.25
N ARG A 183 -20.93 -17.72 18.25
CA ARG A 183 -21.41 -17.22 16.95
C ARG A 183 -22.93 -16.93 16.88
N ALA A 184 -23.70 -17.42 17.86
CA ALA A 184 -25.16 -17.31 17.85
C ALA A 184 -25.72 -15.91 18.23
N PRO A 185 -25.18 -15.17 19.23
CA PRO A 185 -25.81 -13.89 19.61
C PRO A 185 -25.42 -12.72 18.69
N GLU A 186 -24.33 -12.85 17.94
CA GLU A 186 -23.85 -11.78 17.05
C GLU A 186 -24.58 -11.80 15.69
N GLN A 187 -24.91 -12.98 15.16
CA GLN A 187 -25.69 -13.09 13.92
C GLN A 187 -27.16 -12.69 14.11
N ALA A 188 -27.76 -13.01 15.26
CA ALA A 188 -29.12 -12.58 15.60
C ALA A 188 -29.24 -11.04 15.72
N ARG A 189 -28.22 -10.36 16.26
CA ARG A 189 -28.19 -8.89 16.35
C ARG A 189 -28.01 -8.20 14.99
N VAL A 190 -27.27 -8.81 14.08
CA VAL A 190 -27.05 -8.29 12.72
C VAL A 190 -28.24 -8.54 11.79
N GLN A 191 -29.05 -9.57 12.04
CA GLN A 191 -30.31 -9.81 11.31
C GLN A 191 -31.46 -8.93 11.80
N GLN A 192 -31.61 -8.73 13.12
CA GLN A 192 -32.62 -7.80 13.66
C GLN A 192 -32.38 -6.36 13.17
N ALA A 193 -31.11 -5.91 13.16
CA ALA A 193 -30.75 -4.58 12.66
C ALA A 193 -30.89 -4.41 11.13
N LYS A 194 -31.08 -5.51 10.38
CA LYS A 194 -31.38 -5.45 8.94
C LYS A 194 -32.89 -5.43 8.65
N GLU A 195 -33.70 -6.06 9.49
CA GLU A 195 -35.18 -6.00 9.38
C GLU A 195 -35.73 -4.63 9.81
N ASP A 196 -35.09 -3.95 10.77
CA ASP A 196 -35.52 -2.63 11.24
C ASP A 196 -35.14 -1.46 10.29
N ALA A 197 -34.38 -1.73 9.22
CA ALA A 197 -33.78 -0.71 8.36
C ALA A 197 -34.36 -0.62 6.93
N GLU A 198 -35.41 -1.37 6.59
CA GLU A 198 -36.04 -1.31 5.28
C GLU A 198 -37.35 -0.49 5.34
N PRO A 199 -37.45 0.67 4.66
CA PRO A 199 -38.68 1.46 4.66
C PRO A 199 -39.75 0.78 3.81
N ALA A 200 -40.95 0.69 4.38
CA ALA A 200 -42.16 0.22 3.72
C ALA A 200 -42.36 0.93 2.37
N THR A 201 -42.22 0.18 1.28
CA THR A 201 -42.83 0.53 0.00
C THR A 201 -44.16 -0.22 -0.08
N GLU A 202 -45.22 0.45 0.34
CA GLU A 202 -46.58 -0.02 0.12
C GLU A 202 -46.92 0.06 -1.37
N THR A 203 -47.40 -1.08 -1.87
CA THR A 203 -48.07 -1.30 -3.14
C THR A 203 -49.51 -0.76 -3.13
N GLY A 204 -49.90 -0.10 -4.23
CA GLY A 204 -51.22 -0.29 -4.84
C GLY A 204 -52.26 0.81 -4.64
N GLY A 205 -52.58 1.51 -5.73
CA GLY A 205 -53.69 2.46 -5.87
C GLY A 205 -53.61 3.23 -7.17
#